data_AF-A0A6B2CU86-F1
#
_entry.id   AF-A0A6B2CU86-F1
#
_cell.length_a   1.000
_cell.length_b   1.000
_cell.length_c   1.000
_cell.angle_alpha   90.00
_cell.angle_beta   90.00
_cell.angle_gamma   90.00
#
_symmetry.space_group_name_H-M   'P 1'
#
loop_
_entity.id
_entity.type
_entity.pdbx_description
1 polymer ?
#
loop_
_entity_poly.entity_id
_entity_poly.type
_entity_poly.pdbx_seq_one_letter_code
_entity_poly.pdbx_strand_id
1 'polypeptide(L)' 'MSLHCSYSSPSISLRSEACLSLNPPNAFCAQNGSVREVRLELEFKRYEEYEEKMREVYRPRGLLAYTTAAREYVRIL' A
#
# COMPACT_ATOMS: atom_id res chain seq x y z
N MET A 1 12.37 0.70 -3.28
CA MET A 1 11.42 -0.11 -4.08
C MET A 1 10.27 0.82 -4.46
N SER A 2 10.41 1.50 -5.60
CA SER A 2 9.43 2.49 -6.05
C SER A 2 8.29 1.76 -6.75
N LEU A 3 7.16 1.59 -6.07
CA LEU A 3 5.96 1.07 -6.71
C LEU A 3 5.41 2.16 -7.63
N HIS A 4 5.67 2.01 -8.92
CA HIS A 4 5.15 2.88 -9.97
C HIS A 4 3.65 2.62 -10.10
N CYS A 5 2.82 3.40 -9.39
CA CYS A 5 1.37 3.38 -9.54
C CYS A 5 1.01 4.14 -10.83
N SER A 6 0.84 3.39 -11.92
CA SER A 6 0.38 3.91 -13.20
C SER A 6 -1.14 4.19 -13.18
N TYR A 7 -1.50 5.46 -13.43
CA TYR A 7 -2.80 6.04 -13.80
C TYR A 7 -3.65 5.13 -14.75
N SER A 8 -4.99 4.98 -14.69
CA SER A 8 -6.08 5.93 -15.11
C SER A 8 -7.48 5.21 -15.01
N SER A 9 -8.54 5.72 -14.34
CA SER A 9 -9.78 6.45 -14.84
C SER A 9 -10.91 5.56 -15.46
N PRO A 10 -12.23 5.94 -15.64
CA PRO A 10 -13.00 7.19 -15.34
C PRO A 10 -14.46 7.00 -14.80
N SER A 11 -14.98 7.89 -13.92
CA SER A 11 -16.40 8.36 -13.92
C SER A 11 -16.70 9.33 -12.75
N ILE A 12 -16.95 10.61 -13.11
CA ILE A 12 -17.76 11.60 -12.39
C ILE A 12 -17.42 11.85 -10.92
N SER A 13 -16.31 12.57 -10.68
CA SER A 13 -16.07 13.57 -9.59
C SER A 13 -14.59 13.96 -9.62
N LEU A 14 -14.23 15.24 -9.84
CA LEU A 14 -12.84 15.72 -9.95
C LEU A 14 -12.05 15.71 -8.61
N ARG A 15 -11.85 14.54 -7.99
CA ARG A 15 -10.95 14.37 -6.84
C ARG A 15 -10.11 13.10 -7.01
N SER A 16 -8.97 13.23 -7.69
CA SER A 16 -7.96 12.18 -7.70
C SER A 16 -7.17 12.25 -6.39
N GLU A 17 -7.13 11.15 -5.65
CA GLU A 17 -6.26 10.97 -4.48
C GLU A 17 -5.10 10.05 -4.86
N ALA A 18 -3.88 10.40 -4.48
CA ALA A 18 -2.68 9.59 -4.69
C ALA A 18 -2.02 9.30 -3.35
N CYS A 19 -1.72 8.02 -3.07
CA CYS A 19 -1.09 7.61 -1.82
C CYS A 19 0.25 6.91 -2.07
N LEU A 20 1.25 7.20 -1.23
CA LEU A 20 2.58 6.60 -1.25
C LEU A 20 2.97 6.09 0.14
N SER A 21 3.48 4.86 0.23
CA SER A 21 4.14 4.35 1.44
C SER A 21 5.60 4.02 1.14
N LEU A 22 6.51 4.60 1.93
CA LEU A 22 7.95 4.34 1.85
C LEU A 22 8.43 3.41 2.98
N ASN A 23 7.75 3.45 4.13
CA ASN A 23 8.02 2.61 5.28
C ASN A 23 6.70 2.29 5.99
N PRO A 24 6.06 1.16 5.66
CA PRO A 24 4.84 0.73 6.34
C PRO A 24 5.01 0.68 7.87
N PRO A 25 3.92 0.90 8.63
CA PRO A 25 2.51 0.90 8.21
C PRO A 25 1.97 2.27 7.77
N ASN A 26 2.78 3.31 7.62
CA ASN A 26 2.26 4.64 7.30
C ASN A 26 2.32 4.92 5.79
N ALA A 27 1.33 5.67 5.30
CA ALA A 27 1.27 6.15 3.93
C ALA A 27 0.90 7.64 3.92
N PHE A 28 1.39 8.36 2.93
CA PHE A 28 1.05 9.76 2.69
C PHE A 28 0.11 9.84 1.50
N CYS A 29 -1.07 10.39 1.73
CA CYS A 29 -2.08 10.59 0.69
C CYS A 29 -2.22 12.08 0.37
N ALA A 30 -2.15 12.40 -0.91
CA ALA A 30 -2.34 13.74 -1.44
C ALA A 30 -3.70 13.82 -2.16
N GLN A 31 -4.50 14.81 -1.79
CA GLN A 31 -5.74 15.15 -2.48
C GLN A 31 -5.87 16.67 -2.52
N ASN A 32 -6.09 17.22 -3.72
CA ASN A 32 -6.32 18.65 -3.94
C ASN A 32 -5.25 19.57 -3.31
N GLY A 33 -3.97 19.18 -3.40
CA GLY A 33 -2.86 19.97 -2.85
C GLY A 33 -2.69 19.89 -1.32
N SER A 34 -3.53 19.13 -0.62
CA SER A 34 -3.33 18.78 0.79
C SER A 34 -2.71 17.38 0.92
N VAL A 35 -1.79 17.21 1.88
CA VAL A 35 -1.16 15.93 2.20
C VAL A 35 -1.59 15.52 3.61
N ARG A 36 -1.99 14.26 3.78
CA ARG A 36 -2.28 13.66 5.07
C ARG A 36 -1.54 12.34 5.23
N GLU A 37 -1.11 12.05 6.45
CA GLU A 37 -0.62 10.74 6.83
C GLU A 37 -1.82 9.84 7.18
N VAL A 38 -1.82 8.62 6.65
CA VAL A 38 -2.80 7.59 6.95
C VAL A 38 -2.07 6.33 7.41
N ARG A 39 -2.64 5.64 8.39
CA ARG A 39 -2.09 4.37 8.88
C ARG A 39 -2.76 3.21 8.14
N LEU A 40 -1.96 2.40 7.47
CA LEU A 40 -2.38 1.17 6.80
C LEU A 40 -2.66 0.11 7.86
N GLU A 41 -3.82 -0.54 7.76
CA GLU A 41 -4.12 -1.68 8.60
C GLU A 41 -3.48 -2.92 7.96
N LEU A 42 -2.30 -3.32 8.45
CA LEU A 42 -1.62 -4.54 8.01
C LEU A 42 -1.72 -5.59 9.12
N GLU A 43 -2.14 -6.79 8.76
CA GLU A 43 -2.16 -7.96 9.63
C GLU A 43 -1.02 -8.89 9.24
N PHE A 44 -0.19 -9.29 10.21
CA PHE A 44 0.83 -10.30 9.97
C PHE A 44 0.18 -11.64 9.59
N LYS A 45 0.70 -12.29 8.54
CA LYS A 45 0.19 -13.58 8.04
C LYS A 45 1.13 -14.72 8.43
N ARG A 46 2.40 -14.67 8.01
CA ARG A 46 3.41 -15.72 8.24
C ARG A 46 4.81 -15.28 7.81
N TYR A 47 5.80 -16.09 8.17
CA TYR A 47 7.12 -16.07 7.56
C TYR A 47 7.17 -17.00 6.33
N GLU A 48 7.94 -16.61 5.33
CA GLU A 48 8.26 -17.42 4.14
C GLU A 48 9.76 -17.33 3.84
N GLU A 49 10.33 -18.43 3.36
CA GLU A 49 11.71 -18.47 2.88
C GLU A 49 11.72 -18.25 1.36
N TYR A 50 12.52 -17.29 0.90
CA TYR A 50 12.72 -17.03 -0.54
C TYR A 50 14.16 -16.62 -0.79
N GLU A 51 14.82 -17.29 -1.74
CA GLU A 51 16.25 -17.08 -2.06
C GLU A 51 17.11 -17.08 -0.79
N GLU A 52 16.93 -18.09 0.08
CA GLU A 52 17.68 -18.29 1.33
C GLU A 52 17.51 -17.15 2.37
N LYS A 53 16.53 -16.27 2.16
CA LYS A 53 16.18 -15.17 3.07
C LYS A 53 14.81 -15.36 3.66
N MET A 54 14.67 -14.94 4.92
CA MET A 54 13.39 -14.89 5.61
C MET A 54 12.61 -13.65 5.18
N ARG A 55 11.32 -13.85 4.87
CA ARG A 55 10.39 -12.79 4.48
C ARG A 55 9.16 -12.81 5.37
N GLU A 56 8.74 -11.64 5.83
CA GLU A 56 7.49 -11.44 6.55
C GLU A 56 6.39 -11.11 5.55
N VAL A 57 5.29 -11.87 5.58
CA VAL A 57 4.11 -11.65 4.74
C VAL A 57 3.02 -11.01 5.57
N TYR A 58 2.50 -9.88 5.11
CA TYR A 58 1.41 -9.13 5.72
C TYR A 58 0.21 -9.04 4.78
N ARG A 59 -0.99 -9.07 5.34
CA ARG A 59 -2.26 -8.92 4.64
C ARG A 59 -2.89 -7.56 4.96
N PRO A 60 -3.29 -6.78 3.95
CA PRO A 60 -4.08 -5.56 4.18
C PRO A 60 -5.47 -5.88 4.77
N ARG A 61 -5.83 -5.15 5.82
CA ARG A 61 -7.20 -4.95 6.32
C ARG A 61 -7.61 -3.48 6.05
N GLY A 62 -8.91 -3.17 6.06
CA GLY A 62 -9.39 -1.77 5.94
C GLY A 62 -9.34 -1.13 4.55
N LEU A 63 -10.01 0.03 4.42
CA LEU A 63 -10.76 0.49 3.22
C LEU A 63 -9.96 0.52 1.90
N LEU A 64 -10.45 -0.26 0.93
CA LEU A 64 -9.90 -0.59 -0.40
C LEU A 64 -8.71 -1.58 -0.43
N ALA A 65 -8.37 -2.27 0.67
CA ALA A 65 -7.39 -3.37 0.70
C ALA A 65 -5.96 -3.03 0.19
N TYR A 66 -5.57 -1.74 0.22
CA TYR A 66 -4.40 -1.11 -0.43
C TYR A 66 -4.64 -0.55 -1.86
N THR A 67 -5.70 -0.98 -2.55
CA THR A 67 -6.75 -0.19 -3.24
C THR A 67 -7.61 -1.05 -4.21
N THR A 68 -7.12 -2.23 -4.65
CA THR A 68 -7.88 -3.40 -5.22
C THR A 68 -6.98 -4.53 -5.78
N ALA A 69 -5.67 -4.33 -5.95
CA ALA A 69 -4.76 -5.31 -6.58
C ALA A 69 -3.69 -5.94 -5.65
N ALA A 70 -3.20 -5.22 -4.64
CA ALA A 70 -2.19 -5.76 -3.74
C ALA A 70 -2.83 -6.71 -2.72
N ARG A 71 -2.51 -8.00 -2.81
CA ARG A 71 -3.04 -9.04 -1.93
C ARG A 71 -2.19 -9.25 -0.68
N GLU A 72 -0.89 -8.98 -0.77
CA GLU A 72 0.11 -9.22 0.27
C GLU A 72 1.21 -8.15 0.21
N TYR A 73 1.73 -7.76 1.37
CA TYR A 73 2.94 -6.94 1.52
C TYR A 73 4.06 -7.84 2.06
N VAL A 74 5.21 -7.85 1.39
CA VAL A 74 6.33 -8.72 1.73
C VAL A 74 7.53 -7.88 2.15
N ARG A 75 8.03 -8.12 3.36
CA ARG A 75 9.25 -7.50 3.87
C ARG A 75 10.36 -8.55 3.94
N ILE A 76 11.47 -8.28 3.28
CA ILE A 76 12.67 -9.12 3.35
C ILE A 76 13.48 -8.67 4.57
N LEU A 77 13.91 -9.62 5.39
CA LEU A 77 14.78 -9.40 6.55
C LEU A 77 16.26 -9.51 6.17
#